data_AF-A0A8I2KL33-F1
#
_entry.id   AF-A0A8I2KL33-F1
#
_cell.length_a   1.000
_cell.length_b   1.000
_cell.length_c   1.000
_cell.angle_alpha   90.00
_cell.angle_beta   90.00
_cell.angle_gamma   90.00
#
_symmetry.space_group_name_H-M   'P 1'
#
loop_
_entity.id
_entity.type
_entity.pdbx_description
1 polymer ?
#
loop_
_entity_poly.entity_id
_entity_poly.type
_entity_poly.pdbx_seq_one_letter_code
_entity_poly.pdbx_strand_id
1 'polypeptide(L)'
;MFADPSIEEYGPSYVLMSTDFLQKWLSDNNMELIWLIGGEKQMFSNEGGEFFGRLVFSGIYRYEQGKPTGSMWFTKEQRDG
;
A
#
# COMPACT_ATOMS: atom_id res chain seq x y z
N MET A 1 -2.05 -21.42 11.10
CA MET A 1 -2.02 -20.93 9.71
C MET A 1 -2.69 -19.58 9.61
N PHE A 2 -3.88 -19.44 10.19
CA PHE A 2 -4.55 -18.16 10.36
C PHE A 2 -4.72 -17.82 11.84
N ALA A 3 -4.68 -16.54 12.17
CA ALA A 3 -4.96 -16.01 13.51
C ALA A 3 -5.83 -14.77 13.38
N ASP A 4 -6.81 -14.62 14.27
CA ASP A 4 -7.55 -13.37 14.44
C ASP A 4 -7.12 -12.72 15.76
N PRO A 5 -6.31 -11.63 15.71
CA PRO A 5 -5.87 -10.94 16.91
C PRO A 5 -7.03 -10.37 17.73
N SER A 6 -8.19 -10.14 17.11
CA SER A 6 -9.32 -9.53 17.82
C SER A 6 -9.96 -10.45 18.87
N ILE A 7 -9.53 -11.73 18.94
CA ILE A 7 -9.93 -12.68 19.99
C ILE A 7 -9.26 -12.33 21.32
N GLU A 8 -8.02 -11.84 21.29
CA GLU A 8 -7.22 -11.53 22.48
C GLU A 8 -7.16 -10.01 22.74
N GLU A 9 -7.24 -9.20 21.69
CA GLU A 9 -7.10 -7.75 21.75
C GLU A 9 -8.35 -7.05 21.19
N TYR A 10 -8.79 -5.95 21.81
CA TYR A 10 -9.94 -5.22 21.29
C TYR A 10 -9.56 -4.47 20.00
N GLY A 11 -10.21 -4.81 18.88
CA GLY A 11 -9.96 -4.18 17.59
C GLY A 11 -10.81 -4.76 16.46
N PRO A 12 -10.69 -4.24 15.24
CA PRO A 12 -11.38 -4.81 14.09
C PRO A 12 -10.86 -6.24 13.81
N SER A 13 -11.76 -7.14 13.41
CA SER A 13 -11.41 -8.52 13.09
C SER A 13 -10.63 -8.57 11.78
N TYR A 14 -9.45 -9.16 11.84
CA TYR A 14 -8.58 -9.35 10.68
C TYR A 14 -8.00 -10.76 10.72
N VAL A 15 -8.11 -11.47 9.60
CA VAL A 15 -7.46 -12.77 9.44
C VAL A 15 -6.01 -12.54 9.03
N LEU A 16 -5.08 -12.76 9.96
CA LEU A 16 -3.65 -12.76 9.68
C LEU A 16 -3.21 -14.12 9.18
N MET A 17 -2.32 -14.15 8.18
CA MET A 17 -1.66 -15.35 7.68
C MET A 17 -0.14 -15.21 7.91
N SER A 18 0.52 -16.34 8.23
CA SER A 18 1.98 -16.39 8.21
C SER A 18 2.53 -16.08 6.81
N THR A 19 3.45 -15.10 6.73
CA THR A 19 4.13 -14.73 5.49
C THR A 19 4.84 -15.91 4.83
N ASP A 20 5.53 -16.74 5.61
CA ASP A 20 6.27 -17.90 5.10
C ASP A 20 5.32 -18.93 4.46
N PHE A 21 4.14 -19.13 5.07
CA PHE A 21 3.14 -20.02 4.51
C PHE A 21 2.54 -19.47 3.22
N LEU A 22 2.21 -18.17 3.19
CA LEU A 22 1.70 -17.50 1.99
C LEU A 22 2.70 -17.60 0.83
N GLN A 23 3.97 -17.31 1.09
CA GLN A 23 5.03 -17.36 0.08
C GLN A 23 5.22 -18.76 -0.48
N LYS A 24 5.23 -19.77 0.39
CA LYS A 24 5.30 -21.16 -0.05
C LYS A 24 4.12 -21.51 -0.95
N TRP A 25 2.90 -21.18 -0.53
CA TRP A 25 1.70 -21.48 -1.31
C TRP A 25 1.72 -20.79 -2.68
N LEU A 26 2.13 -19.51 -2.74
CA LEU A 26 2.27 -18.79 -4.01
C LEU A 26 3.29 -19.46 -4.94
N SER A 27 4.47 -19.82 -4.41
CA SER A 27 5.52 -20.52 -5.14
C SER A 27 5.05 -21.88 -5.68
N ASP A 28 4.40 -22.68 -4.84
CA ASP A 28 3.86 -24.01 -5.21
C ASP A 28 2.80 -23.92 -6.32
N ASN A 29 2.15 -22.76 -6.48
CA ASN A 29 1.12 -22.51 -7.49
C ASN A 29 1.62 -21.64 -8.67
N ASN A 30 2.93 -21.38 -8.77
CA ASN A 30 3.52 -20.51 -9.80
C ASN A 30 2.86 -19.12 -9.85
N MET A 31 2.64 -18.53 -8.68
CA MET A 31 2.05 -17.21 -8.48
C MET A 31 3.04 -16.27 -7.76
N GLU A 32 2.85 -14.97 -7.92
CA GLU A 32 3.63 -13.93 -7.24
C GLU A 32 2.69 -12.89 -6.64
N LEU A 33 3.02 -12.40 -5.43
CA LEU A 33 2.28 -11.33 -4.78
C LEU A 33 2.87 -9.97 -5.19
N ILE A 34 2.06 -9.17 -5.87
CA ILE A 34 2.38 -7.80 -6.27
C ILE A 34 1.47 -6.84 -5.50
N TRP A 35 2.07 -5.84 -4.86
CA TRP A 35 1.34 -4.71 -4.29
C TRP A 35 1.37 -3.51 -5.24
N LEU A 36 0.17 -2.95 -5.43
CA LEU A 36 -0.01 -1.64 -6.03
C LEU A 36 -0.31 -0.67 -4.89
N ILE A 37 0.59 0.29 -4.69
CA ILE A 37 0.44 1.31 -3.64
C ILE A 37 0.10 2.62 -4.34
N GLY A 38 -1.10 3.13 -4.08
CA GLY A 38 -1.57 4.43 -4.54
C GLY A 38 -1.73 5.39 -3.36
N GLY A 39 -1.53 6.68 -3.62
CA GLY A 39 -1.80 7.72 -2.63
C GLY A 39 -1.82 9.09 -3.26
N GLU A 40 -2.44 10.05 -2.58
CA GLU A 40 -2.39 11.44 -2.97
C GLU A 40 -1.96 12.34 -1.81
N LYS A 41 -1.20 13.38 -2.13
CA LYS A 41 -0.87 14.46 -1.20
C LYS A 41 -1.40 15.76 -1.75
N GLN A 42 -2.45 16.27 -1.13
CA GLN A 42 -3.06 17.55 -1.49
C GLN A 42 -2.23 18.72 -0.94
N MET A 43 -2.11 19.78 -1.73
CA MET A 43 -1.45 21.03 -1.37
C MET A 43 -2.48 22.16 -1.36
N PHE A 44 -2.47 22.95 -0.29
CA PHE A 44 -3.37 24.08 -0.10
C PHE A 44 -2.55 25.35 0.10
N SER A 45 -3.03 26.48 -0.41
CA SER A 45 -2.39 27.78 -0.20
C SER A 45 -2.86 28.43 1.10
N ASN A 46 -1.96 29.18 1.75
CA ASN A 46 -2.23 29.83 3.04
C ASN A 46 -3.27 30.96 2.96
N GLU A 47 -3.50 31.55 1.78
CA GLU A 47 -4.32 32.76 1.62
C GLU A 47 -5.81 32.49 1.39
N GLY A 48 -6.28 31.24 1.44
CA GLY A 48 -7.71 30.97 1.30
C GLY A 48 -8.14 29.51 1.44
N GLY A 49 -7.23 28.59 1.82
CA GLY A 49 -7.55 27.16 1.82
C GLY A 49 -7.84 26.62 0.42
N GLU A 50 -7.49 27.37 -0.63
CA GLU A 50 -7.75 26.96 -2.00
C GLU A 50 -6.83 25.82 -2.40
N PHE A 51 -7.38 24.87 -3.17
CA PHE A 51 -6.62 23.79 -3.77
C PHE A 51 -5.55 24.37 -4.71
N PHE A 52 -4.29 24.10 -4.37
CA PHE A 52 -3.13 24.53 -5.14
C PHE A 52 -2.67 23.45 -6.13
N GLY A 53 -2.92 22.20 -5.80
CA GLY A 53 -2.53 21.03 -6.60
C GLY A 53 -2.42 19.78 -5.74
N ARG A 54 -2.10 18.65 -6.36
CA ARG A 54 -1.80 17.40 -5.67
C ARG A 54 -0.64 16.65 -6.30
N LEU A 55 0.06 15.88 -5.47
CA LEU A 55 0.95 14.83 -5.93
C LEU A 55 0.18 13.52 -5.94
N VAL A 56 0.11 12.84 -7.07
CA VAL A 56 -0.48 11.51 -7.19
C VAL A 56 0.65 10.49 -7.23
N PHE A 57 0.78 9.70 -6.18
CA PHE A 57 1.80 8.67 -6.03
C PHE A 57 1.29 7.34 -6.57
N SER A 58 2.19 6.61 -7.20
CA SER A 58 1.96 5.24 -7.66
C SER A 58 3.23 4.44 -7.40
N GLY A 59 3.07 3.23 -6.88
CA GLY A 59 4.18 2.31 -6.66
C GLY A 59 3.77 0.88 -6.95
N ILE A 60 4.74 0.13 -7.44
CA ILE A 60 4.63 -1.31 -7.69
C ILE A 60 5.72 -2.01 -6.90
N TYR A 61 5.33 -2.98 -6.08
CA TYR A 61 6.22 -3.71 -5.19
C TYR A 61 5.96 -5.20 -5.23
N ARG A 62 7.02 -5.99 -5.11
CA ARG A 62 6.98 -7.43 -4.84
C ARG A 62 7.70 -7.72 -3.54
N TYR A 63 7.48 -8.90 -2.95
CA TYR A 63 8.20 -9.30 -1.75
C TYR A 63 9.41 -10.14 -2.11
N GLU A 64 10.61 -9.67 -1.78
CA GLU A 64 11.84 -10.41 -1.98
C GLU A 64 12.73 -10.32 -0.75
N GLN A 65 13.29 -11.46 -0.33
CA GLN A 65 14.29 -11.51 0.75
C GLN A 65 13.82 -10.83 2.05
N GLY A 66 12.56 -11.03 2.43
CA GLY A 66 12.02 -10.46 3.69
C GLY A 66 11.58 -9.00 3.60
N LYS A 67 11.55 -8.38 2.41
CA LYS A 67 11.15 -6.97 2.26
C LYS A 67 10.41 -6.67 0.95
N PRO A 68 9.55 -5.64 0.93
CA PRO A 68 9.04 -5.08 -0.31
C PRO A 68 10.18 -4.49 -1.15
N THR A 69 10.27 -4.88 -2.41
CA THR A 69 11.23 -4.37 -3.41
C THR A 69 10.44 -3.91 -4.62
N GLY A 70 10.74 -2.71 -5.13
CA GLY A 70 9.93 -2.08 -6.16
C GLY A 70 10.32 -0.64 -6.42
N SER A 71 9.45 0.08 -7.12
CA SER A 71 9.63 1.49 -7.45
C SER A 71 8.37 2.30 -7.16
N MET A 72 8.57 3.59 -6.91
CA MET A 72 7.50 4.56 -6.75
C MET A 72 7.80 5.77 -7.63
N TRP A 73 6.75 6.33 -8.22
CA TRP A 73 6.78 7.57 -8.96
C TRP A 73 5.58 8.43 -8.55
N PHE A 74 5.59 9.68 -8.99
CA PHE A 74 4.46 10.55 -8.80
C PHE A 74 4.25 11.46 -10.00
N THR A 75 3.00 11.87 -10.21
CA THR A 75 2.65 12.96 -11.11
C THR A 75 2.23 14.18 -10.29
N LYS A 76 2.45 15.37 -10.85
CA LYS A 76 1.94 16.62 -10.30
C LYS A 76 0.69 16.99 -11.05
N GLU A 77 -0.40 17.20 -10.32
CA GLU A 77 -1.62 17.78 -10.87
C GLU A 77 -1.76 19.18 -10.27
N GLN A 78 -1.87 20.18 -11.13
CA GLN A 78 -2.11 21.57 -10.73
C GLN A 78 -3.58 21.90 -10.97
N ARG A 79 -4.08 22.92 -10.27
CA ARG A 79 -5.36 23.52 -10.63
C ARG A 79 -5.21 24.12 -12.03
N ASP A 80 -6.00 23.66 -12.99
CA ASP A 80 -6.15 24.35 -14.27
C ASP A 80 -6.66 25.78 -13.97
N GLY A 81 -5.94 26.78 -14.49
CA GLY A 81 -6.23 28.20 -14.26
C GLY A 81 -7.54 28.65 -14.86
#